data_AF-A0A1M3K0Y3-F1
#
_entry.id   AF-A0A1M3K0Y3-F1
#
_cell.length_a   1.000
_cell.length_b   1.000
_cell.length_c   1.000
_cell.angle_alpha   90.00
_cell.angle_beta   90.00
_cell.angle_gamma   90.00
#
_symmetry.space_group_name_H-M   'P 1'
#
loop_
_entity.id
_entity.type
_entity.pdbx_description
1 polymer ?
#
loop_
_entity_poly.entity_id
_entity_poly.type
_entity_poly.pdbx_seq_one_letter_code
_entity_poly.pdbx_strand_id
1 'polypeptide(L)'
;MQYLTIKKANILYLICMLLVITLGFWLQSINFSIGLLLTEGVLIFLPAWYLLKREKINIPQSIKFRKISNFILLVSFLLGMGAWLLDSMIEILAIQITGYQIPAIPGMVPTNVLQAGLIFVGLAIAAPICEEFVFRGVIQSSYEKYFSPIKAVLVAGLLFALFHLRFQGFAGLLPITLILGFTYWRTRSIVASMVVHFANNLFSVIVLIQTGIFPGNHLPFPSLQAAIFGAFLLVSGLMLLIRLTPRPEPEAKVVEISTTNNRIANWWPIIVATSIFMIFAVLEVMNSSPINYLPLSSDHMPGHINLRYELRHKGDEVIGSGSCQISSGVEVIQLVCQRSSGAFEVQAGNSYFSSMAGSTAMNAQWNMTDLAIISLKQIDKTETFSNQWEINPFNDKSRIIVTNSRGFEDQFDFSSNILVTEEWPFRLMGLAFETQNTWMTSYLDPFGWREKTQDNGPVLKSNFLIQSSKETIKVPAGEFETWKVQLMNGQAAWYTVASPHLPVKIEGNVFDYYLLEQN
;
A
#
# COMPACT_ATOMS: atom_id res chain seq x y z
N MET A 1 -2.13 43.64 -10.98
CA MET A 1 -1.33 42.40 -10.76
C MET A 1 -1.42 41.54 -12.00
N GLN A 2 -0.29 41.11 -12.56
CA GLN A 2 -0.24 40.22 -13.72
C GLN A 2 -0.32 38.76 -13.27
N TYR A 3 -1.15 37.97 -13.92
CA TYR A 3 -1.30 36.52 -13.76
C TYR A 3 -1.20 35.87 -15.13
N LEU A 4 -1.00 34.56 -15.17
CA LEU A 4 -1.02 33.83 -16.43
C LEU A 4 -2.43 33.79 -17.01
N THR A 5 -2.51 33.80 -18.35
CA THR A 5 -3.77 33.53 -19.04
C THR A 5 -4.13 32.05 -18.89
N ILE A 6 -5.42 31.71 -18.99
CA ILE A 6 -5.89 30.31 -18.93
C ILE A 6 -5.13 29.43 -19.92
N LYS A 7 -4.93 29.91 -21.15
CA LYS A 7 -4.20 29.17 -22.18
C LYS A 7 -2.77 28.82 -21.75
N LYS A 8 -2.03 29.78 -21.18
CA LYS A 8 -0.65 29.54 -20.72
C LYS A 8 -0.61 28.60 -19.52
N ALA A 9 -1.55 28.73 -18.58
CA ALA A 9 -1.66 27.81 -17.44
C ALA A 9 -1.97 26.36 -17.90
N ASN A 10 -2.86 26.19 -18.87
CA ASN A 10 -3.21 24.87 -19.41
C ASN A 10 -2.08 24.24 -20.22
N ILE A 11 -1.35 25.05 -21.00
CA ILE A 11 -0.15 24.58 -21.69
C ILE A 11 0.93 24.15 -20.69
N LEU A 12 1.16 24.93 -19.62
CA LEU A 12 2.09 24.55 -18.56
C LEU A 12 1.70 23.21 -17.92
N TYR A 13 0.42 23.04 -17.57
CA TYR A 13 -0.10 21.79 -17.02
C TYR A 13 0.19 20.59 -17.95
N LEU A 14 -0.11 20.72 -19.23
CA LEU A 14 0.17 19.67 -20.21
C LEU A 14 1.68 19.40 -20.36
N ILE A 15 2.52 20.44 -20.38
CA ILE A 15 3.98 20.27 -20.45
C ILE A 15 4.50 19.51 -19.23
N CYS A 16 4.11 19.92 -18.02
CA CYS A 16 4.48 19.21 -16.79
C CYS A 16 4.04 17.75 -16.85
N MET A 17 2.79 17.48 -17.29
CA MET A 17 2.28 16.11 -17.40
C MET A 17 3.11 15.28 -18.39
N LEU A 18 3.39 15.83 -19.58
CA LEU A 18 4.21 15.16 -20.59
C LEU A 18 5.64 14.89 -20.09
N LEU A 19 6.24 15.84 -19.36
CA LEU A 19 7.57 15.64 -18.77
C LEU A 19 7.56 14.55 -17.71
N VAL A 20 6.54 14.51 -16.85
CA VAL A 20 6.41 13.48 -15.80
C VAL A 20 6.24 12.08 -16.41
N ILE A 21 5.36 11.90 -17.40
CA ILE A 21 5.13 10.57 -18.01
C ILE A 21 6.28 10.08 -18.89
N THR A 22 7.14 10.98 -19.38
CA THR A 22 8.29 10.62 -20.21
C THR A 22 9.57 10.59 -19.39
N LEU A 23 10.16 11.76 -19.16
CA LEU A 23 11.43 11.92 -18.47
C LEU A 23 11.32 11.54 -16.98
N GLY A 24 10.20 11.85 -16.32
CA GLY A 24 9.98 11.49 -14.93
C GLY A 24 9.92 9.97 -14.71
N PHE A 25 9.14 9.26 -15.54
CA PHE A 25 9.11 7.79 -15.54
C PHE A 25 10.50 7.18 -15.77
N TRP A 26 11.24 7.69 -16.75
CA TRP A 26 12.61 7.22 -17.03
C TRP A 26 13.59 7.49 -15.88
N LEU A 27 13.51 8.66 -15.22
CA LEU A 27 14.37 8.97 -14.07
C LEU A 27 14.07 8.06 -12.87
N GLN A 28 12.77 7.83 -12.59
CA GLN A 28 12.34 7.01 -11.46
C GLN A 28 12.63 5.52 -11.68
N SER A 29 12.66 5.03 -12.93
CA SER A 29 13.01 3.63 -13.20
C SER A 29 14.50 3.32 -13.01
N ILE A 30 15.38 4.32 -13.16
CA ILE A 30 16.82 4.17 -12.87
C ILE A 30 17.07 4.18 -11.35
N ASN A 31 16.51 5.17 -10.66
CA ASN A 31 16.58 5.29 -9.21
C ASN A 31 15.35 6.03 -8.71
N PHE A 32 14.45 5.32 -8.04
CA PHE A 32 13.17 5.89 -7.63
C PHE A 32 13.33 7.14 -6.76
N SER A 33 14.15 7.08 -5.70
CA SER A 33 14.25 8.17 -4.72
C SER A 33 14.87 9.45 -5.30
N ILE A 34 15.94 9.33 -6.10
CA ILE A 34 16.56 10.48 -6.77
C ILE A 34 15.68 10.97 -7.92
N GLY A 35 15.13 10.03 -8.70
CA GLY A 35 14.22 10.33 -9.79
C GLY A 35 12.99 11.11 -9.33
N LEU A 36 12.42 10.75 -8.17
CA LEU A 36 11.33 11.49 -7.54
C LEU A 36 11.71 12.95 -7.26
N LEU A 37 12.86 13.20 -6.61
CA LEU A 37 13.33 14.56 -6.31
C LEU A 37 13.57 15.38 -7.58
N LEU A 38 14.11 14.76 -8.63
CA LEU A 38 14.32 15.40 -9.92
C LEU A 38 12.99 15.69 -10.62
N THR A 39 12.02 14.78 -10.57
CA THR A 39 10.67 15.00 -11.10
C THR A 39 10.03 16.22 -10.45
N GLU A 40 10.03 16.29 -9.11
CA GLU A 40 9.45 17.43 -8.38
C GLU A 40 10.16 18.75 -8.69
N GLY A 41 11.48 18.80 -8.52
CA GLY A 41 12.24 20.04 -8.66
C GLY A 41 12.39 20.51 -10.11
N VAL A 42 12.68 19.59 -11.03
CA VAL A 42 13.10 19.92 -12.41
C VAL A 42 11.93 19.81 -13.40
N LEU A 43 11.02 18.87 -13.23
CA LEU A 43 9.95 18.62 -14.22
C LEU A 43 8.63 19.29 -13.85
N ILE A 44 8.38 19.52 -12.56
CA ILE A 44 7.16 20.16 -12.06
C ILE A 44 7.44 21.63 -11.68
N PHE A 45 8.36 21.88 -10.75
CA PHE A 45 8.61 23.23 -10.23
C PHE A 45 9.29 24.16 -11.25
N LEU A 46 10.41 23.71 -11.85
CA LEU A 46 11.24 24.56 -12.70
C LEU A 46 10.50 25.14 -13.92
N PRO A 47 9.67 24.39 -14.69
CA PRO A 47 8.93 24.96 -15.82
C PRO A 47 7.94 26.05 -15.40
N ALA A 48 7.27 25.85 -14.27
CA ALA A 48 6.34 26.83 -13.72
C ALA A 48 7.05 28.09 -13.25
N TRP A 49 8.14 27.94 -12.50
CA TRP A 49 8.98 29.06 -12.06
C TRP A 49 9.54 29.85 -13.25
N TYR A 50 10.08 29.15 -14.24
CA TYR A 50 10.63 29.76 -15.46
C TYR A 50 9.56 30.54 -16.23
N LEU A 51 8.36 29.97 -16.39
CA LEU A 51 7.26 30.63 -17.08
C LEU A 51 6.82 31.91 -16.36
N LEU A 52 6.66 31.88 -15.03
CA LEU A 52 6.33 33.08 -14.27
C LEU A 52 7.41 34.17 -14.40
N LYS A 53 8.69 33.78 -14.36
CA LYS A 53 9.81 34.71 -14.52
C LYS A 53 9.87 35.32 -15.93
N ARG A 54 9.65 34.50 -16.97
CA ARG A 54 9.59 34.95 -18.37
C ARG A 54 8.48 35.97 -18.59
N GLU A 55 7.33 35.74 -17.97
CA GLU A 55 6.16 36.63 -18.04
C GLU A 55 6.26 37.84 -17.09
N LYS A 56 7.40 38.00 -16.40
CA LYS A 56 7.67 39.09 -15.45
C LYS A 56 6.62 39.19 -14.33
N ILE A 57 6.01 38.06 -13.97
CA ILE A 57 5.02 37.98 -12.88
C ILE A 57 5.75 38.02 -11.54
N ASN A 58 5.26 38.84 -10.61
CA ASN A 58 5.78 38.87 -9.23
C ASN A 58 5.38 37.57 -8.51
N ILE A 59 6.34 36.65 -8.36
CA ILE A 59 6.09 35.30 -7.85
C ILE A 59 5.48 35.31 -6.43
N PRO A 60 6.09 35.94 -5.40
CA PRO A 60 5.52 35.92 -4.04
C PRO A 60 4.08 36.45 -3.97
N GLN A 61 3.75 37.46 -4.78
CA GLN A 61 2.40 38.00 -4.84
C GLN A 61 1.44 37.07 -5.59
N SER A 62 1.86 36.52 -6.73
CA SER A 62 1.05 35.61 -7.56
C SER A 62 0.67 34.35 -6.80
N ILE A 63 1.64 33.71 -6.13
CA ILE A 63 1.42 32.50 -5.34
C ILE A 63 0.85 32.79 -3.96
N LYS A 64 0.65 34.07 -3.62
CA LYS A 64 0.17 34.53 -2.31
C LYS A 64 1.01 33.94 -1.17
N PHE A 65 2.33 34.10 -1.23
CA PHE A 65 3.23 33.72 -0.15
C PHE A 65 3.04 34.67 1.04
N ARG A 66 2.19 34.29 1.98
CA ARG A 66 1.82 35.09 3.16
C ARG A 66 2.06 34.30 4.43
N LYS A 67 2.61 34.97 5.44
CA LYS A 67 2.67 34.42 6.79
C LYS A 67 1.25 34.19 7.32
N ILE A 68 1.06 33.08 8.00
CA ILE A 68 -0.18 32.69 8.66
C ILE A 68 0.11 32.44 10.15
N SER A 69 -0.91 32.52 10.99
CA SER A 69 -0.74 32.30 12.43
C SER A 69 -0.45 30.82 12.72
N ASN A 70 0.23 30.56 13.84
CA ASN A 70 0.52 29.20 14.31
C ASN A 70 -0.75 28.35 14.47
N PHE A 71 -1.87 28.98 14.81
CA PHE A 71 -3.15 28.30 14.95
C PHE A 71 -3.70 27.84 13.59
N ILE A 72 -3.56 28.64 12.53
CA ILE A 72 -3.93 28.21 11.18
C ILE A 72 -2.98 27.13 10.67
N LEU A 73 -1.68 27.18 11.00
CA LEU A 73 -0.75 26.09 10.70
C LEU A 73 -1.19 24.77 11.35
N LEU A 74 -1.58 24.80 12.63
CA LEU A 74 -2.10 23.63 13.33
C LEU A 74 -3.38 23.10 12.69
N VAL A 75 -4.35 23.96 12.40
CA VAL A 75 -5.60 23.56 11.74
C VAL A 75 -5.31 22.95 10.36
N SER A 76 -4.41 23.55 9.56
CA SER A 76 -3.96 22.99 8.28
C SER A 76 -3.32 21.61 8.45
N PHE A 77 -2.47 21.41 9.47
CA PHE A 77 -1.86 20.11 9.74
C PHE A 77 -2.91 19.05 10.08
N LEU A 78 -3.87 19.38 10.96
CA LEU A 78 -4.96 18.49 11.34
C LEU A 78 -5.88 18.16 10.16
N LEU A 79 -6.11 19.10 9.24
CA LEU A 79 -6.84 18.86 8.00
C LEU A 79 -6.11 17.84 7.12
N GLY A 80 -4.79 17.97 6.95
CA GLY A 80 -4.01 17.01 6.17
C GLY A 80 -3.98 15.61 6.79
N MET A 81 -3.82 15.54 8.12
CA MET A 81 -3.93 14.29 8.87
C MET A 81 -5.30 13.63 8.69
N GLY A 82 -6.38 14.40 8.90
CA GLY A 82 -7.75 13.90 8.74
C GLY A 82 -8.06 13.46 7.31
N ALA A 83 -7.53 14.18 6.32
CA ALA A 83 -7.63 13.81 4.91
C ALA A 83 -6.99 12.46 4.63
N TRP A 84 -5.76 12.23 5.11
CA TRP A 84 -5.07 10.96 4.86
C TRP A 84 -5.78 9.76 5.47
N LEU A 85 -6.26 9.90 6.71
CA LEU A 85 -7.00 8.83 7.40
C LEU A 85 -8.29 8.46 6.68
N LEU A 86 -8.97 9.44 6.07
CA LEU A 86 -10.17 9.20 5.28
C LEU A 86 -9.84 8.64 3.89
N ASP A 87 -8.85 9.23 3.22
CA ASP A 87 -8.40 8.88 1.86
C ASP A 87 -7.93 7.43 1.77
N SER A 88 -7.08 6.99 2.72
CA SER A 88 -6.61 5.61 2.76
C SER A 88 -7.74 4.56 2.86
N MET A 89 -8.86 4.89 3.52
CA MET A 89 -10.04 4.03 3.55
C MET A 89 -10.82 4.09 2.22
N ILE A 90 -10.92 5.25 1.60
CA ILE A 90 -11.51 5.39 0.26
C ILE A 90 -10.72 4.56 -0.75
N GLU A 91 -9.40 4.55 -0.68
CA GLU A 91 -8.55 3.75 -1.57
C GLU A 91 -8.77 2.24 -1.35
N ILE A 92 -8.86 1.78 -0.09
CA ILE A 92 -9.22 0.37 0.20
C ILE A 92 -10.59 0.02 -0.37
N LEU A 93 -11.59 0.87 -0.17
CA LEU A 93 -12.92 0.65 -0.74
C LEU A 93 -12.89 0.65 -2.27
N ALA A 94 -12.08 1.51 -2.89
CA ALA A 94 -11.89 1.53 -4.34
C ALA A 94 -11.28 0.22 -4.84
N ILE A 95 -10.26 -0.33 -4.17
CA ILE A 95 -9.71 -1.66 -4.47
C ILE A 95 -10.82 -2.70 -4.39
N GLN A 96 -11.56 -2.76 -3.27
CA GLN A 96 -12.63 -3.75 -3.08
C GLN A 96 -13.77 -3.65 -4.10
N ILE A 97 -14.16 -2.43 -4.50
CA ILE A 97 -15.22 -2.19 -5.48
C ILE A 97 -14.76 -2.54 -6.90
N THR A 98 -13.51 -2.21 -7.24
CA THR A 98 -12.96 -2.44 -8.59
C THR A 98 -12.48 -3.88 -8.79
N GLY A 99 -12.12 -4.57 -7.71
CA GLY A 99 -11.68 -5.97 -7.73
C GLY A 99 -10.24 -6.18 -8.18
N TYR A 100 -9.47 -5.11 -8.40
CA TYR A 100 -8.07 -5.20 -8.81
C TYR A 100 -7.13 -4.39 -7.91
N GLN A 101 -5.87 -4.76 -7.97
CA GLN A 101 -4.76 -4.06 -7.35
C GLN A 101 -3.72 -3.68 -8.41
N ILE A 102 -3.04 -2.56 -8.18
CA ILE A 102 -1.97 -2.06 -9.05
C ILE A 102 -0.65 -2.60 -8.50
N PRO A 103 0.27 -3.09 -9.34
CA PRO A 103 1.59 -3.51 -8.91
C PRO A 103 2.33 -2.39 -8.16
N ALA A 104 3.11 -2.77 -7.14
CA ALA A 104 3.97 -1.82 -6.45
C ALA A 104 4.99 -1.21 -7.42
N ILE A 105 5.29 0.08 -7.26
CA ILE A 105 6.32 0.75 -8.06
C ILE A 105 7.70 0.32 -7.54
N PRO A 106 8.57 -0.27 -8.38
CA PRO A 106 9.90 -0.70 -7.95
C PRO A 106 10.70 0.45 -7.32
N GLY A 107 11.32 0.18 -6.17
CA GLY A 107 12.13 1.17 -5.43
C GLY A 107 11.33 2.20 -4.63
N MET A 108 9.99 2.14 -4.65
CA MET A 108 9.14 3.00 -3.81
C MET A 108 9.17 2.58 -2.35
N VAL A 109 9.24 1.29 -2.05
CA VAL A 109 9.43 0.80 -0.68
C VAL A 109 10.93 0.93 -0.35
N PRO A 110 11.31 1.68 0.70
CA PRO A 110 12.72 1.88 1.01
C PRO A 110 13.34 0.61 1.61
N THR A 111 14.55 0.26 1.16
CA THR A 111 15.27 -0.92 1.67
C THR A 111 16.32 -0.58 2.73
N ASN A 112 16.62 0.71 2.89
CA ASN A 112 17.61 1.21 3.83
C ASN A 112 17.29 2.65 4.26
N VAL A 113 17.95 3.11 5.33
CA VAL A 113 17.69 4.41 5.97
C VAL A 113 17.96 5.59 5.02
N LEU A 114 18.96 5.50 4.14
CA LEU A 114 19.24 6.57 3.18
C LEU A 114 18.11 6.72 2.16
N GLN A 115 17.64 5.60 1.58
CA GLN A 115 16.48 5.60 0.68
C GLN A 115 15.23 6.12 1.39
N ALA A 116 14.98 5.68 2.62
CA ALA A 116 13.86 6.17 3.44
C ALA A 116 13.91 7.69 3.62
N GLY A 117 15.09 8.25 3.92
CA GLY A 117 15.30 9.69 4.04
C GLY A 117 15.07 10.45 2.73
N LEU A 118 15.56 9.94 1.60
CA LEU A 118 15.35 10.56 0.28
C LEU A 118 13.86 10.52 -0.12
N ILE A 119 13.18 9.41 0.10
CA ILE A 119 11.74 9.27 -0.16
C ILE A 119 10.93 10.20 0.74
N PHE A 120 11.31 10.35 2.01
CA PHE A 120 10.69 11.33 2.90
C PHE A 120 10.82 12.76 2.39
N VAL A 121 12.03 13.16 1.97
CA VAL A 121 12.24 14.50 1.40
C VAL A 121 11.45 14.66 0.10
N GLY A 122 11.41 13.64 -0.76
CA GLY A 122 10.67 13.68 -2.03
C GLY A 122 9.16 13.81 -1.82
N LEU A 123 8.56 12.85 -1.12
CA LEU A 123 7.10 12.76 -0.98
C LEU A 123 6.55 13.73 0.06
N ALA A 124 7.18 13.85 1.23
CA ALA A 124 6.61 14.65 2.32
C ALA A 124 6.97 16.13 2.20
N ILE A 125 8.06 16.51 1.52
CA ILE A 125 8.53 17.91 1.47
C ILE A 125 8.52 18.47 0.04
N ALA A 126 9.24 17.84 -0.88
CA ALA A 126 9.43 18.37 -2.23
C ALA A 126 8.11 18.42 -3.00
N ALA A 127 7.33 17.33 -3.01
CA ALA A 127 6.02 17.28 -3.64
C ALA A 127 5.05 18.36 -3.10
N PRO A 128 4.80 18.48 -1.78
CA PRO A 128 4.00 19.56 -1.23
C PRO A 128 4.47 20.97 -1.59
N ILE A 129 5.77 21.21 -1.77
CA ILE A 129 6.25 22.52 -2.19
C ILE A 129 6.04 22.75 -3.69
N CYS A 130 6.47 21.78 -4.51
CA CYS A 130 6.52 21.90 -5.97
C CYS A 130 5.13 21.83 -6.58
N GLU A 131 4.31 20.88 -6.14
CA GLU A 131 2.95 20.71 -6.66
C GLU A 131 2.05 21.86 -6.23
N GLU A 132 2.10 22.31 -4.97
CA GLU A 132 1.31 23.47 -4.54
C GLU A 132 1.70 24.74 -5.31
N PHE A 133 2.99 24.91 -5.62
CA PHE A 133 3.45 26.03 -6.44
C PHE A 133 2.78 26.03 -7.81
N VAL A 134 2.69 24.88 -8.48
CA VAL A 134 2.05 24.74 -9.78
C VAL A 134 0.53 24.85 -9.66
N PHE A 135 -0.10 24.00 -8.85
CA PHE A 135 -1.56 23.88 -8.86
C PHE A 135 -2.26 25.03 -8.16
N ARG A 136 -1.72 25.56 -7.05
CA ARG A 136 -2.37 26.63 -6.28
C ARG A 136 -1.77 27.98 -6.68
N GLY A 137 -0.45 28.05 -6.68
CA GLY A 137 0.29 29.26 -6.99
C GLY A 137 0.11 29.74 -8.44
N VAL A 138 0.09 28.80 -9.41
CA VAL A 138 -0.04 29.13 -10.84
C VAL A 138 -1.45 28.86 -11.37
N ILE A 139 -1.90 27.61 -11.37
CA ILE A 139 -3.14 27.19 -12.03
C ILE A 139 -4.35 27.82 -11.34
N GLN A 140 -4.65 27.45 -10.09
CA GLN A 140 -5.84 27.96 -9.38
C GLN A 140 -5.87 29.50 -9.34
N SER A 141 -4.74 30.14 -9.09
CA SER A 141 -4.63 31.60 -9.06
C SER A 141 -4.93 32.26 -10.42
N SER A 142 -4.56 31.60 -11.52
CA SER A 142 -4.94 32.05 -12.87
C SER A 142 -6.45 31.86 -13.08
N TYR A 143 -7.01 30.71 -12.70
CA TYR A 143 -8.44 30.42 -12.82
C TYR A 143 -9.33 31.36 -11.97
N GLU A 144 -8.88 31.80 -10.79
CA GLU A 144 -9.59 32.76 -9.93
C GLU A 144 -9.84 34.12 -10.61
N LYS A 145 -9.08 34.47 -11.67
CA LYS A 145 -9.29 35.71 -12.44
C LYS A 145 -10.43 35.66 -13.43
N TYR A 146 -10.83 34.47 -13.85
CA TYR A 146 -11.80 34.25 -14.90
C TYR A 146 -13.09 33.59 -14.37
N PHE A 147 -12.98 32.81 -13.30
CA PHE A 147 -14.10 32.07 -12.71
C PHE A 147 -14.44 32.55 -11.31
N SER A 148 -15.57 32.05 -10.77
CA SER A 148 -15.81 32.19 -9.34
C SER A 148 -14.78 31.37 -8.55
N PRO A 149 -14.47 31.75 -7.30
CA PRO A 149 -13.47 31.01 -6.52
C PRO A 149 -13.77 29.52 -6.37
N ILE A 150 -15.05 29.16 -6.17
CA ILE A 150 -15.48 27.77 -6.10
C ILE A 150 -15.15 27.02 -7.39
N LYS A 151 -15.44 27.61 -8.55
CA LYS A 151 -15.11 26.99 -9.86
C LYS A 151 -13.61 26.86 -10.05
N ALA A 152 -12.81 27.84 -9.61
CA ALA A 152 -11.35 27.76 -9.68
C ALA A 152 -10.81 26.62 -8.81
N VAL A 153 -11.32 26.45 -7.59
CA VAL A 153 -10.99 25.32 -6.69
C VAL A 153 -11.36 23.98 -7.34
N LEU A 154 -12.58 23.84 -7.86
CA LEU A 154 -13.05 22.62 -8.49
C LEU A 154 -12.22 22.23 -9.70
N VAL A 155 -11.93 23.18 -10.60
CA VAL A 155 -11.14 22.90 -11.80
C VAL A 155 -9.69 22.56 -11.43
N ALA A 156 -9.05 23.36 -10.58
CA ALA A 156 -7.67 23.08 -10.18
C ALA A 156 -7.53 21.75 -9.42
N GLY A 157 -8.49 21.42 -8.54
CA GLY A 157 -8.51 20.14 -7.82
C GLY A 157 -8.71 18.94 -8.77
N LEU A 158 -9.60 19.06 -9.75
CA LEU A 158 -9.78 18.04 -10.77
C LEU A 158 -8.52 17.85 -11.61
N LEU A 159 -7.89 18.94 -12.06
CA LEU A 159 -6.64 18.86 -12.81
C LEU A 159 -5.51 18.24 -11.99
N PHE A 160 -5.43 18.53 -10.70
CA PHE A 160 -4.47 17.87 -9.81
C PHE A 160 -4.71 16.35 -9.73
N ALA A 161 -5.96 15.92 -9.51
CA ALA A 161 -6.28 14.50 -9.43
C ALA A 161 -5.98 13.76 -10.74
N LEU A 162 -6.28 14.37 -11.90
CA LEU A 162 -5.94 13.81 -13.21
C LEU A 162 -4.44 13.75 -13.47
N PHE A 163 -3.65 14.65 -12.87
CA PHE A 163 -2.19 14.67 -13.02
C PHE A 163 -1.50 13.42 -12.49
N HIS A 164 -2.14 12.72 -11.55
CA HIS A 164 -1.61 11.52 -10.92
C HIS A 164 -1.74 10.27 -11.80
N LEU A 165 -2.58 10.31 -12.85
CA LEU A 165 -2.77 9.20 -13.79
C LEU A 165 -3.12 7.86 -13.12
N ARG A 166 -3.76 7.91 -11.93
CA ARG A 166 -4.25 6.75 -11.19
C ARG A 166 -5.77 6.72 -11.22
N PHE A 167 -6.35 5.77 -11.94
CA PHE A 167 -7.81 5.68 -12.08
C PHE A 167 -8.46 5.15 -10.80
N GLN A 168 -7.96 4.05 -10.25
CA GLN A 168 -8.40 3.49 -8.96
C GLN A 168 -8.25 4.49 -7.81
N GLY A 169 -7.13 5.21 -7.76
CA GLY A 169 -6.81 6.19 -6.72
C GLY A 169 -7.54 7.53 -6.87
N PHE A 170 -8.19 7.79 -8.01
CA PHE A 170 -8.84 9.07 -8.30
C PHE A 170 -9.89 9.46 -7.25
N ALA A 171 -10.68 8.48 -6.78
CA ALA A 171 -11.74 8.69 -5.80
C ALA A 171 -11.21 9.21 -4.45
N GLY A 172 -10.00 8.78 -4.07
CA GLY A 172 -9.31 9.22 -2.86
C GLY A 172 -8.61 10.58 -3.02
N LEU A 173 -7.96 10.79 -4.17
CA LEU A 173 -7.26 12.04 -4.50
C LEU A 173 -8.20 13.24 -4.60
N LEU A 174 -9.38 13.09 -5.19
CA LEU A 174 -10.26 14.25 -5.47
C LEU A 174 -10.69 15.01 -4.19
N PRO A 175 -11.14 14.37 -3.10
CA PRO A 175 -11.44 15.07 -1.84
C PRO A 175 -10.28 15.91 -1.29
N ILE A 176 -9.07 15.34 -1.19
CA ILE A 176 -7.91 16.06 -0.63
C ILE A 176 -7.51 17.25 -1.51
N THR A 177 -7.55 17.13 -2.84
CA THR A 177 -7.18 18.24 -3.74
C THR A 177 -8.14 19.42 -3.65
N LEU A 178 -9.42 19.15 -3.39
CA LEU A 178 -10.43 20.17 -3.11
C LEU A 178 -10.21 20.84 -1.75
N ILE A 179 -9.84 20.10 -0.71
CA ILE A 179 -9.51 20.64 0.62
C ILE A 179 -8.28 21.57 0.52
N LEU A 180 -7.26 21.15 -0.22
CA LEU A 180 -6.07 21.97 -0.50
C LEU A 180 -6.45 23.27 -1.22
N GLY A 181 -7.20 23.18 -2.32
CA GLY A 181 -7.62 24.35 -3.08
C GLY A 181 -8.52 25.29 -2.28
N PHE A 182 -9.43 24.75 -1.47
CA PHE A 182 -10.26 25.52 -0.55
C PHE A 182 -9.42 26.21 0.53
N THR A 183 -8.45 25.51 1.12
CA THR A 183 -7.56 26.06 2.16
C THR A 183 -6.72 27.20 1.60
N TYR A 184 -6.15 27.03 0.40
CA TYR A 184 -5.43 28.08 -0.31
C TYR A 184 -6.31 29.32 -0.56
N TRP A 185 -7.52 29.12 -1.10
CA TRP A 185 -8.46 30.21 -1.35
C TRP A 185 -8.83 30.93 -0.04
N ARG A 186 -9.21 30.17 0.98
CA ARG A 186 -9.76 30.68 2.24
C ARG A 186 -8.75 31.48 3.05
N THR A 187 -7.50 31.00 3.09
CA THR A 187 -6.39 31.63 3.84
C THR A 187 -5.64 32.69 3.05
N ARG A 188 -5.79 32.69 1.71
CA ARG A 188 -4.97 33.48 0.78
C ARG A 188 -3.47 33.25 1.03
N SER A 189 -3.09 32.05 1.43
CA SER A 189 -1.69 31.66 1.65
C SER A 189 -1.42 30.28 1.09
N ILE A 190 -0.40 30.18 0.23
CA ILE A 190 0.09 28.88 -0.25
C ILE A 190 0.69 28.04 0.87
N VAL A 191 1.23 28.68 1.92
CA VAL A 191 1.83 27.99 3.08
C VAL A 191 0.78 27.13 3.79
N ALA A 192 -0.46 27.61 3.91
CA ALA A 192 -1.53 26.83 4.54
C ALA A 192 -1.84 25.54 3.77
N SER A 193 -1.83 25.61 2.44
CA SER A 193 -2.07 24.47 1.55
C SER A 193 -0.88 23.50 1.55
N MET A 194 0.35 24.03 1.50
CA MET A 194 1.58 23.25 1.64
C MET A 194 1.61 22.46 2.95
N VAL A 195 1.10 23.01 4.06
CA VAL A 195 1.05 22.29 5.34
C VAL A 195 -0.02 21.19 5.36
N VAL A 196 -1.20 21.44 4.76
CA VAL A 196 -2.21 20.38 4.58
C VAL A 196 -1.63 19.23 3.74
N HIS A 197 -0.95 19.56 2.64
CA HIS A 197 -0.36 18.56 1.73
C HIS A 197 0.80 17.82 2.42
N PHE A 198 1.71 18.55 3.07
CA PHE A 198 2.79 17.99 3.90
C PHE A 198 2.24 17.00 4.92
N ALA A 199 1.21 17.38 5.68
CA ALA A 199 0.66 16.51 6.70
C ALA A 199 0.03 15.26 6.08
N ASN A 200 -0.71 15.37 4.97
CA ASN A 200 -1.26 14.21 4.28
C ASN A 200 -0.14 13.25 3.81
N ASN A 201 0.87 13.76 3.11
CA ASN A 201 1.97 12.95 2.59
C ASN A 201 2.87 12.40 3.70
N LEU A 202 3.01 13.10 4.83
CA LEU A 202 3.78 12.64 5.99
C LEU A 202 3.23 11.31 6.50
N PHE A 203 1.93 11.16 6.66
CA PHE A 203 1.34 9.90 7.12
C PHE A 203 1.48 8.79 6.08
N SER A 204 1.31 9.10 4.78
CA SER A 204 1.60 8.13 3.70
C SER A 204 3.04 7.61 3.77
N VAL A 205 3.99 8.52 3.93
CA VAL A 205 5.43 8.18 3.99
C VAL A 205 5.77 7.40 5.26
N ILE A 206 5.13 7.70 6.40
CA ILE A 206 5.34 6.94 7.64
C ILE A 206 4.94 5.47 7.43
N VAL A 207 3.79 5.21 6.82
CA VAL A 207 3.35 3.84 6.51
C VAL A 207 4.32 3.16 5.54
N LEU A 208 4.75 3.88 4.50
CA LEU A 208 5.68 3.35 3.51
C LEU A 208 7.06 3.00 4.11
N ILE A 209 7.62 3.88 4.93
CA ILE A 209 8.89 3.65 5.62
C ILE A 209 8.76 2.53 6.65
N GLN A 210 7.66 2.49 7.42
CA GLN A 210 7.40 1.39 8.34
C GLN A 210 7.35 0.05 7.59
N THR A 211 6.66 0.00 6.44
CA THR A 211 6.55 -1.20 5.60
C THR A 211 7.93 -1.70 5.14
N GLY A 212 8.83 -0.80 4.74
CA GLY A 212 10.17 -1.19 4.26
C GLY A 212 11.20 -1.45 5.36
N ILE A 213 11.26 -0.59 6.39
CA ILE A 213 12.35 -0.58 7.39
C ILE A 213 11.96 -1.30 8.69
N PHE A 214 10.68 -1.29 9.06
CA PHE A 214 10.18 -1.85 10.33
C PHE A 214 8.97 -2.77 10.09
N PRO A 215 9.11 -3.84 9.28
CA PRO A 215 7.96 -4.61 8.81
C PRO A 215 7.23 -5.38 9.92
N GLY A 216 7.88 -5.63 11.06
CA GLY A 216 7.26 -6.26 12.24
C GLY A 216 6.35 -5.35 13.09
N ASN A 217 6.30 -4.05 12.80
CA ASN A 217 5.48 -3.10 13.56
C ASN A 217 4.16 -2.82 12.84
N HIS A 218 3.06 -3.36 13.32
CA HIS A 218 1.75 -3.09 12.72
C HIS A 218 1.19 -1.74 13.19
N LEU A 219 0.98 -0.81 12.25
CA LEU A 219 0.26 0.42 12.54
C LEU A 219 -1.24 0.15 12.57
N PRO A 220 -2.02 0.77 13.48
CA PRO A 220 -3.46 0.54 13.62
C PRO A 220 -4.31 1.20 12.50
N PHE A 221 -3.65 1.61 11.41
CA PHE A 221 -4.25 2.30 10.28
C PHE A 221 -3.61 1.79 8.97
N PRO A 222 -4.36 1.78 7.86
CA PRO A 222 -5.75 2.25 7.73
C PRO A 222 -6.80 1.35 8.41
N SER A 223 -7.80 1.95 9.07
CA SER A 223 -8.90 1.24 9.75
C SER A 223 -10.18 2.08 9.72
N LEU A 224 -11.34 1.44 9.91
CA LEU A 224 -12.63 2.15 9.88
C LEU A 224 -12.72 3.20 10.99
N GLN A 225 -12.22 2.87 12.18
CA GLN A 225 -12.16 3.79 13.33
C GLN A 225 -11.26 4.98 13.01
N ALA A 226 -10.10 4.74 12.40
CA ALA A 226 -9.19 5.80 11.95
C ALA A 226 -9.86 6.72 10.91
N ALA A 227 -10.61 6.17 9.95
CA ALA A 227 -11.34 6.95 8.95
C ALA A 227 -12.45 7.82 9.57
N ILE A 228 -13.20 7.30 10.55
CA ILE A 228 -14.21 8.07 11.29
C ILE A 228 -13.54 9.24 12.03
N PHE A 229 -12.42 8.98 12.71
CA PHE A 229 -11.65 10.04 13.37
C PHE A 229 -11.12 11.07 12.36
N GLY A 230 -10.62 10.62 11.20
CA GLY A 230 -10.20 11.48 10.11
C GLY A 230 -11.31 12.39 9.59
N ALA A 231 -12.51 11.85 9.38
CA ALA A 231 -13.69 12.61 8.99
C ALA A 231 -14.06 13.68 10.04
N PHE A 232 -13.97 13.34 11.33
CA PHE A 232 -14.16 14.30 12.41
C PHE A 232 -13.13 15.44 12.38
N LEU A 233 -11.84 15.12 12.18
CA LEU A 233 -10.78 16.13 12.04
C LEU A 233 -11.01 17.04 10.83
N LEU A 234 -11.47 16.48 9.71
CA LEU A 234 -11.79 17.26 8.51
C LEU A 234 -12.95 18.23 8.75
N VAL A 235 -14.08 17.76 9.28
CA VAL A 235 -15.25 18.60 9.51
C VAL A 235 -14.93 19.70 10.53
N SER A 236 -14.34 19.34 11.67
CA SER A 236 -13.97 20.29 12.72
C SER A 236 -12.90 21.27 12.23
N GLY A 237 -11.88 20.81 11.53
CA GLY A 237 -10.82 21.62 10.94
C GLY A 237 -11.35 22.61 9.90
N LEU A 238 -12.26 22.18 9.01
CA LEU A 238 -12.88 23.07 8.01
C LEU A 238 -13.77 24.12 8.70
N MET A 239 -14.55 23.72 9.70
CA MET A 239 -15.36 24.66 10.49
C MET A 239 -14.49 25.69 11.20
N LEU A 240 -13.40 25.27 11.84
CA LEU A 240 -12.44 26.16 12.48
C LEU A 240 -11.79 27.09 11.45
N LEU A 241 -11.30 26.56 10.33
CA LEU A 241 -10.70 27.36 9.27
C LEU A 241 -11.68 28.44 8.78
N ILE A 242 -12.94 28.08 8.55
CA ILE A 242 -14.00 29.01 8.14
C ILE A 242 -14.28 30.07 9.20
N ARG A 243 -14.27 29.72 10.49
CA ARG A 243 -14.52 30.68 11.58
C ARG A 243 -13.35 31.63 11.82
N LEU A 244 -12.12 31.14 11.68
CA LEU A 244 -10.91 31.87 12.04
C LEU A 244 -10.39 32.78 10.94
N THR A 245 -10.82 32.55 9.70
CA THR A 245 -10.39 33.35 8.56
C THR A 245 -11.56 34.17 8.01
N PRO A 246 -11.39 35.45 7.65
CA PRO A 246 -12.46 36.23 7.01
C PRO A 246 -12.66 35.76 5.57
N ARG A 247 -13.91 35.71 5.08
CA ARG A 247 -14.19 35.30 3.70
C ARG A 247 -13.43 36.24 2.75
N PRO A 248 -12.56 35.73 1.86
CA PRO A 248 -11.80 36.61 0.99
C PRO A 248 -12.72 37.34 0.01
N GLU A 249 -12.46 38.62 -0.21
CA GLU A 249 -13.13 39.36 -1.27
C GLU A 249 -12.82 38.74 -2.64
N PRO A 250 -13.83 38.59 -3.52
CA PRO A 250 -13.60 38.13 -4.89
C PRO A 250 -12.61 39.06 -5.58
N GLU A 251 -11.60 38.48 -6.25
CA GLU A 251 -10.67 39.31 -7.02
C GLU A 251 -11.40 39.97 -8.19
N ALA A 252 -11.01 41.21 -8.52
CA ALA A 252 -11.49 41.88 -9.72
C ALA A 252 -11.21 40.97 -10.92
N LYS A 253 -12.29 40.59 -11.63
CA LYS A 253 -12.20 39.77 -12.83
C LYS A 253 -11.47 40.55 -13.91
N VAL A 254 -10.66 39.85 -14.69
CA VAL A 254 -10.11 40.44 -15.91
C VAL A 254 -11.26 40.57 -16.90
N VAL A 255 -11.68 41.80 -17.19
CA VAL A 255 -12.60 42.08 -18.30
C VAL A 255 -11.76 41.94 -19.57
N GLU A 256 -11.83 40.78 -20.22
CA GLU A 256 -11.25 40.61 -21.56
C GLU A 256 -12.07 41.47 -22.54
N ILE A 257 -11.61 42.70 -22.79
CA ILE A 257 -12.02 43.48 -23.96
C ILE A 257 -11.25 42.94 -25.16
N SER A 258 -11.68 41.78 -25.70
CA SER A 258 -11.61 41.48 -27.14
C SER A 258 -12.17 40.08 -27.44
N THR A 259 -13.33 40.07 -28.09
CA THR A 259 -13.62 39.27 -29.29
C THR A 259 -12.53 38.28 -29.74
N THR A 260 -12.59 37.04 -29.28
CA THR A 260 -12.56 35.85 -30.15
C THR A 260 -13.05 34.65 -29.36
N ASN A 261 -14.23 34.19 -29.75
CA ASN A 261 -15.06 33.22 -29.08
C ASN A 261 -14.55 31.77 -29.28
N ASN A 262 -13.23 31.55 -29.27
CA ASN A 262 -12.66 30.25 -29.56
C ASN A 262 -12.32 29.50 -28.27
N ARG A 263 -13.37 29.05 -27.57
CA ARG A 263 -13.25 28.23 -26.35
C ARG A 263 -12.27 27.06 -26.53
N ILE A 264 -12.21 26.48 -27.73
CA ILE A 264 -11.29 25.38 -28.07
C ILE A 264 -9.81 25.80 -27.93
N ALA A 265 -9.45 27.02 -28.33
CA ALA A 265 -8.07 27.49 -28.34
C ALA A 265 -7.43 27.63 -26.94
N ASN A 266 -8.27 27.82 -25.90
CA ASN A 266 -7.82 27.94 -24.51
C ASN A 266 -7.83 26.60 -23.75
N TRP A 267 -8.60 25.62 -24.21
CA TRP A 267 -8.89 24.39 -23.48
C TRP A 267 -8.34 23.12 -24.14
N TRP A 268 -7.84 23.18 -25.38
CA TRP A 268 -7.21 22.03 -26.04
C TRP A 268 -6.14 21.32 -25.20
N PRO A 269 -5.30 21.98 -24.37
CA PRO A 269 -4.30 21.25 -23.59
C PRO A 269 -4.95 20.36 -22.53
N ILE A 270 -6.08 20.80 -21.96
CA ILE A 270 -6.84 20.02 -20.98
C ILE A 270 -7.52 18.85 -21.67
N ILE A 271 -8.07 19.04 -22.88
CA ILE A 271 -8.66 17.94 -23.66
C ILE A 271 -7.60 16.86 -23.92
N VAL A 272 -6.40 17.25 -24.36
CA VAL A 272 -5.29 16.31 -24.58
C VAL A 272 -4.88 15.61 -23.29
N ALA A 273 -4.72 16.35 -22.18
CA ALA A 273 -4.37 15.76 -20.89
C ALA A 273 -5.43 14.78 -20.37
N THR A 274 -6.72 15.09 -20.54
CA THR A 274 -7.81 14.16 -20.21
C THR A 274 -7.75 12.92 -21.08
N SER A 275 -7.47 13.04 -22.39
CA SER A 275 -7.27 11.87 -23.26
C SER A 275 -6.09 11.01 -22.81
N ILE A 276 -4.97 11.63 -22.39
CA ILE A 276 -3.83 10.92 -21.80
C ILE A 276 -4.27 10.17 -20.54
N PHE A 277 -4.98 10.82 -19.62
CA PHE A 277 -5.50 10.16 -18.43
C PHE A 277 -6.39 8.96 -18.77
N MET A 278 -7.30 9.08 -19.75
CA MET A 278 -8.16 7.97 -20.15
C MET A 278 -7.37 6.79 -20.73
N ILE A 279 -6.29 7.06 -21.48
CA ILE A 279 -5.39 6.01 -21.97
C ILE A 279 -4.71 5.31 -20.79
N PHE A 280 -4.17 6.07 -19.84
CA PHE A 280 -3.53 5.50 -18.64
C PHE A 280 -4.54 4.73 -17.77
N ALA A 281 -5.78 5.18 -17.66
CA ALA A 281 -6.84 4.45 -16.95
C ALA A 281 -7.12 3.08 -17.58
N VAL A 282 -7.16 3.01 -18.93
CA VAL A 282 -7.31 1.73 -19.64
C VAL A 282 -6.08 0.85 -19.44
N LEU A 283 -4.87 1.41 -19.54
CA LEU A 283 -3.62 0.68 -19.31
C LEU A 283 -3.50 0.18 -17.87
N GLU A 284 -3.94 0.96 -16.88
CA GLU A 284 -3.97 0.56 -15.47
C GLU A 284 -4.81 -0.69 -15.30
N VAL A 285 -6.04 -0.70 -15.82
CA VAL A 285 -6.93 -1.88 -15.74
C VAL A 285 -6.33 -3.07 -16.49
N MET A 286 -5.76 -2.87 -17.69
CA MET A 286 -5.16 -3.94 -18.49
C MET A 286 -3.93 -4.58 -17.84
N ASN A 287 -3.15 -3.81 -17.08
CA ASN A 287 -1.95 -4.29 -16.37
C ASN A 287 -2.19 -4.56 -14.89
N SER A 288 -3.42 -4.41 -14.42
CA SER A 288 -3.80 -4.72 -13.04
C SER A 288 -3.82 -6.22 -12.79
N SER A 289 -3.71 -6.59 -11.52
CA SER A 289 -3.94 -7.96 -11.06
C SER A 289 -5.23 -8.05 -10.25
N PRO A 290 -5.99 -9.16 -10.32
CA PRO A 290 -7.08 -9.40 -9.39
C PRO A 290 -6.60 -9.32 -7.92
N ILE A 291 -7.50 -8.96 -7.01
CA ILE A 291 -7.23 -9.10 -5.58
C ILE A 291 -6.99 -10.58 -5.25
N ASN A 292 -6.03 -10.88 -4.37
CA ASN A 292 -5.57 -12.24 -4.01
C ASN A 292 -4.81 -12.98 -5.11
N TYR A 293 -4.47 -12.34 -6.23
CA TYR A 293 -3.54 -12.92 -7.18
C TYR A 293 -2.12 -12.96 -6.59
N LEU A 294 -1.52 -14.15 -6.57
CA LEU A 294 -0.11 -14.37 -6.31
C LEU A 294 0.49 -15.03 -7.57
N PRO A 295 1.62 -14.52 -8.09
CA PRO A 295 2.27 -15.07 -9.29
C PRO A 295 3.04 -16.34 -8.94
N LEU A 296 2.31 -17.39 -8.59
CA LEU A 296 2.85 -18.69 -8.22
C LEU A 296 3.05 -19.56 -9.47
N SER A 297 4.20 -20.23 -9.53
CA SER A 297 4.53 -21.22 -10.57
C SER A 297 5.18 -22.46 -9.95
N SER A 298 4.92 -23.62 -10.54
CA SER A 298 5.59 -24.87 -10.17
C SER A 298 7.03 -24.98 -10.71
N ASP A 299 7.47 -24.05 -11.57
CA ASP A 299 8.81 -24.08 -12.18
C ASP A 299 9.95 -24.11 -11.16
N HIS A 300 9.74 -23.49 -10.00
CA HIS A 300 10.73 -23.41 -8.92
C HIS A 300 10.50 -24.43 -7.80
N MET A 301 9.48 -25.28 -7.94
CA MET A 301 9.13 -26.27 -6.91
C MET A 301 10.11 -27.45 -6.95
N PRO A 302 10.52 -27.97 -5.78
CA PRO A 302 11.37 -29.15 -5.73
C PRO A 302 10.63 -30.40 -6.23
N GLY A 303 11.35 -31.32 -6.88
CA GLY A 303 10.78 -32.59 -7.34
C GLY A 303 10.36 -33.48 -6.19
N HIS A 304 11.31 -33.87 -5.34
CA HIS A 304 11.08 -34.53 -4.07
C HIS A 304 12.10 -34.01 -3.08
N ILE A 305 11.66 -33.62 -1.88
CA ILE A 305 12.56 -33.14 -0.83
C ILE A 305 11.95 -33.42 0.54
N ASN A 306 12.82 -33.72 1.51
CA ASN A 306 12.47 -33.83 2.91
C ASN A 306 13.19 -32.74 3.71
N LEU A 307 12.42 -31.88 4.38
CA LEU A 307 12.92 -30.78 5.19
C LEU A 307 12.65 -31.09 6.65
N ARG A 308 13.69 -31.08 7.48
CA ARG A 308 13.55 -31.23 8.92
C ARG A 308 13.88 -29.93 9.63
N TYR A 309 13.03 -29.60 10.58
CA TYR A 309 13.11 -28.38 11.38
C TYR A 309 13.24 -28.73 12.85
N GLU A 310 14.01 -27.95 13.57
CA GLU A 310 13.83 -27.80 15.01
C GLU A 310 12.82 -26.68 15.27
N LEU A 311 11.99 -26.86 16.29
CA LEU A 311 11.01 -25.87 16.73
C LEU A 311 11.59 -25.12 17.91
N ARG A 312 11.55 -23.80 17.86
CA ARG A 312 11.98 -22.93 18.97
C ARG A 312 10.87 -22.02 19.42
N HIS A 313 10.68 -21.87 20.73
CA HIS A 313 9.75 -20.86 21.23
C HIS A 313 10.34 -19.43 21.05
N LYS A 314 9.54 -18.39 21.30
CA LYS A 314 9.96 -16.99 21.10
C LYS A 314 11.13 -16.49 21.97
N GLY A 315 11.53 -17.24 23.00
CA GLY A 315 12.79 -17.04 23.75
C GLY A 315 14.00 -17.82 23.22
N ASP A 316 13.93 -18.38 22.01
CA ASP A 316 15.01 -19.10 21.31
C ASP A 316 15.47 -20.45 21.92
N GLU A 317 14.66 -21.08 22.79
CA GLU A 317 14.89 -22.45 23.28
C GLU A 317 14.19 -23.48 22.37
N VAL A 318 14.85 -24.61 22.15
CA VAL A 318 14.32 -25.73 21.36
C VAL A 318 13.24 -26.46 22.16
N ILE A 319 12.05 -26.56 21.58
CA ILE A 319 10.87 -27.19 22.20
C ILE A 319 10.40 -28.45 21.45
N GLY A 320 10.95 -28.75 20.28
CA GLY A 320 10.46 -29.85 19.47
C GLY A 320 11.12 -29.99 18.11
N SER A 321 10.56 -30.85 17.27
CA SER A 321 11.03 -31.06 15.89
C SER A 321 9.86 -31.30 14.94
N GLY A 322 10.09 -31.02 13.66
CA GLY A 322 9.14 -31.25 12.59
C GLY A 322 9.82 -31.73 11.31
N SER A 323 9.07 -32.43 10.48
CA SER A 323 9.50 -32.90 9.17
C SER A 323 8.41 -32.60 8.15
N CYS A 324 8.79 -32.02 7.02
CA CYS A 324 7.91 -31.74 5.90
C CYS A 324 8.49 -32.35 4.63
N GLN A 325 7.73 -33.26 4.02
CA GLN A 325 8.06 -33.88 2.74
C GLN A 325 7.24 -33.23 1.64
N ILE A 326 7.91 -32.81 0.57
CA ILE A 326 7.28 -32.32 -0.66
C ILE A 326 7.50 -33.36 -1.76
N SER A 327 6.47 -33.61 -2.56
CA SER A 327 6.54 -34.54 -3.68
C SER A 327 5.70 -34.01 -4.84
N SER A 328 6.38 -33.68 -5.94
CA SER A 328 5.77 -33.14 -7.16
C SER A 328 5.38 -34.28 -8.10
N GLY A 329 4.07 -34.43 -8.33
CA GLY A 329 3.49 -35.38 -9.28
C GLY A 329 3.23 -34.76 -10.66
N VAL A 330 2.37 -35.40 -11.45
CA VAL A 330 2.00 -34.92 -12.80
C VAL A 330 0.93 -33.83 -12.73
N GLU A 331 -0.10 -34.02 -11.90
CA GLU A 331 -1.23 -33.09 -11.79
C GLU A 331 -1.23 -32.31 -10.47
N VAL A 332 -0.57 -32.86 -9.45
CA VAL A 332 -0.59 -32.32 -8.08
C VAL A 332 0.79 -32.33 -7.45
N ILE A 333 1.04 -31.33 -6.62
CA ILE A 333 2.15 -31.31 -5.67
C ILE A 333 1.60 -31.60 -4.29
N GLN A 334 2.23 -32.53 -3.56
CA GLN A 334 1.82 -32.92 -2.22
C GLN A 334 2.82 -32.44 -1.18
N LEU A 335 2.31 -31.91 -0.07
CA LEU A 335 3.05 -31.55 1.13
C LEU A 335 2.55 -32.39 2.31
N VAL A 336 3.44 -33.13 2.97
CA VAL A 336 3.13 -33.89 4.18
C VAL A 336 4.04 -33.43 5.30
N CYS A 337 3.47 -32.79 6.32
CA CYS A 337 4.18 -32.31 7.49
C CYS A 337 3.75 -33.05 8.75
N GLN A 338 4.72 -33.37 9.60
CA GLN A 338 4.51 -33.88 10.95
C GLN A 338 5.39 -33.10 11.91
N ARG A 339 4.84 -32.67 13.04
CA ARG A 339 5.62 -32.01 14.10
C ARG A 339 5.17 -32.43 15.48
N SER A 340 6.08 -32.38 16.43
CA SER A 340 5.81 -32.53 17.85
C SER A 340 6.56 -31.48 18.66
N SER A 341 5.93 -30.96 19.69
CA SER A 341 6.49 -29.97 20.60
C SER A 341 6.13 -30.28 22.05
N GLY A 342 7.05 -30.00 22.96
CA GLY A 342 6.79 -29.94 24.39
C GLY A 342 5.97 -28.70 24.78
N ALA A 343 5.44 -28.72 26.00
CA ALA A 343 4.78 -27.55 26.57
C ALA A 343 5.83 -26.48 26.90
N PHE A 344 5.45 -25.22 26.75
CA PHE A 344 6.30 -24.10 27.13
C PHE A 344 5.48 -22.88 27.52
N GLU A 345 6.10 -22.01 28.32
CA GLU A 345 5.62 -20.69 28.67
C GLU A 345 6.81 -19.74 28.66
N VAL A 346 6.74 -18.67 27.87
CA VAL A 346 7.84 -17.72 27.73
C VAL A 346 7.33 -16.31 27.55
N GLN A 347 7.95 -15.37 28.25
CA GLN A 347 7.76 -13.94 28.01
C GLN A 347 8.89 -13.43 27.12
N ALA A 348 8.55 -12.91 25.94
CA ALA A 348 9.50 -12.31 25.01
C ALA A 348 9.11 -10.84 24.77
N GLY A 349 9.94 -9.92 25.28
CA GLY A 349 9.61 -8.50 25.31
C GLY A 349 8.35 -8.23 26.16
N ASN A 350 7.35 -7.57 25.55
CA ASN A 350 6.07 -7.27 26.21
C ASN A 350 4.99 -8.33 25.95
N SER A 351 5.32 -9.43 25.27
CA SER A 351 4.38 -10.46 24.86
C SER A 351 4.62 -11.76 25.63
N TYR A 352 3.53 -12.47 25.96
CA TYR A 352 3.54 -13.77 26.60
C TYR A 352 3.10 -14.84 25.62
N PHE A 353 3.87 -15.92 25.52
CA PHE A 353 3.62 -17.04 24.61
C PHE A 353 3.56 -18.33 25.42
N SER A 354 2.55 -19.15 25.16
CA SER A 354 2.41 -20.44 25.81
C SER A 354 1.81 -21.46 24.85
N SER A 355 2.24 -22.71 24.94
CA SER A 355 1.64 -23.83 24.22
C SER A 355 1.68 -25.09 25.07
N MET A 356 0.68 -25.97 24.88
CA MET A 356 0.69 -27.30 25.46
C MET A 356 1.52 -28.26 24.61
N ALA A 357 2.01 -29.32 25.25
CA ALA A 357 2.65 -30.41 24.52
C ALA A 357 1.66 -31.04 23.54
N GLY A 358 2.13 -31.31 22.32
CA GLY A 358 1.25 -31.79 21.27
C GLY A 358 1.97 -32.20 20.00
N SER A 359 1.17 -32.68 19.05
CA SER A 359 1.60 -33.07 17.73
C SER A 359 0.62 -32.57 16.67
N THR A 360 1.16 -32.22 15.51
CA THR A 360 0.38 -31.79 14.34
C THR A 360 0.76 -32.65 13.15
N ALA A 361 -0.23 -33.14 12.43
CA ALA A 361 -0.06 -33.77 11.13
C ALA A 361 -0.87 -33.00 10.09
N MET A 362 -0.21 -32.57 9.02
CA MET A 362 -0.80 -31.81 7.93
C MET A 362 -0.49 -32.49 6.58
N ASN A 363 -1.50 -32.60 5.73
CA ASN A 363 -1.35 -33.07 4.35
C ASN A 363 -2.06 -32.08 3.43
N ALA A 364 -1.33 -31.45 2.50
CA ALA A 364 -1.86 -30.49 1.55
C ALA A 364 -1.57 -30.93 0.11
N GLN A 365 -2.45 -30.57 -0.81
CA GLN A 365 -2.31 -30.77 -2.24
C GLN A 365 -2.55 -29.47 -3.00
N TRP A 366 -1.66 -29.18 -3.94
CA TRP A 366 -1.75 -28.03 -4.82
C TRP A 366 -1.84 -28.47 -6.28
N ASN A 367 -2.52 -27.66 -7.08
CA ASN A 367 -2.53 -27.84 -8.53
C ASN A 367 -1.14 -27.54 -9.12
N MET A 368 -0.67 -28.38 -10.05
CA MET A 368 0.66 -28.22 -10.66
C MET A 368 0.79 -26.95 -11.51
N THR A 369 -0.31 -26.36 -11.99
CA THR A 369 -0.28 -25.22 -12.92
C THR A 369 -0.12 -23.88 -12.22
N ASP A 370 -0.91 -23.64 -11.16
CA ASP A 370 -1.03 -22.33 -10.50
C ASP A 370 -0.82 -22.41 -8.98
N LEU A 371 -0.49 -23.59 -8.45
CA LEU A 371 -0.38 -23.88 -7.02
C LEU A 371 -1.65 -23.54 -6.22
N ALA A 372 -2.83 -23.50 -6.86
CA ALA A 372 -4.09 -23.35 -6.15
C ALA A 372 -4.31 -24.52 -5.18
N ILE A 373 -4.86 -24.24 -4.00
CA ILE A 373 -5.12 -25.29 -3.00
C ILE A 373 -6.26 -26.19 -3.46
N ILE A 374 -5.99 -27.49 -3.57
CA ILE A 374 -6.98 -28.52 -3.94
C ILE A 374 -7.58 -29.10 -2.67
N SER A 375 -6.72 -29.61 -1.79
CA SER A 375 -7.13 -30.17 -0.52
C SER A 375 -6.09 -29.88 0.56
N LEU A 376 -6.54 -29.83 1.80
CA LEU A 376 -5.66 -29.78 2.96
C LEU A 376 -6.36 -30.45 4.12
N LYS A 377 -5.69 -31.32 4.85
CA LYS A 377 -6.18 -31.87 6.12
C LYS A 377 -5.13 -31.68 7.19
N GLN A 378 -5.52 -31.06 8.29
CA GLN A 378 -4.65 -30.92 9.46
C GLN A 378 -5.34 -31.48 10.70
N ILE A 379 -4.57 -32.19 11.51
CA ILE A 379 -4.98 -32.75 12.79
C ILE A 379 -3.98 -32.30 13.84
N ASP A 380 -4.47 -31.58 14.84
CA ASP A 380 -3.72 -31.10 15.99
C ASP A 380 -4.16 -31.88 17.23
N LYS A 381 -3.23 -32.57 17.90
CA LYS A 381 -3.47 -33.38 19.10
C LYS A 381 -2.63 -32.88 20.25
N THR A 382 -3.25 -32.73 21.41
CA THR A 382 -2.58 -32.58 22.70
C THR A 382 -3.07 -33.67 23.64
N GLU A 383 -2.61 -33.64 24.90
CA GLU A 383 -3.13 -34.55 25.93
C GLU A 383 -4.64 -34.35 26.20
N THR A 384 -5.18 -33.15 25.93
CA THR A 384 -6.53 -32.75 26.37
C THR A 384 -7.50 -32.47 25.24
N PHE A 385 -7.05 -32.21 24.01
CA PHE A 385 -7.92 -31.94 22.86
C PHE A 385 -7.35 -32.49 21.56
N SER A 386 -8.26 -32.71 20.60
CA SER A 386 -7.95 -33.02 19.22
C SER A 386 -8.78 -32.10 18.34
N ASN A 387 -8.12 -31.22 17.60
CA ASN A 387 -8.76 -30.37 16.61
C ASN A 387 -8.40 -30.88 15.22
N GLN A 388 -9.35 -30.83 14.30
CA GLN A 388 -9.14 -31.19 12.90
C GLN A 388 -9.81 -30.16 12.01
N TRP A 389 -9.19 -29.87 10.88
CA TRP A 389 -9.86 -29.14 9.83
C TRP A 389 -9.41 -29.65 8.48
N GLU A 390 -10.30 -29.52 7.50
CA GLU A 390 -10.02 -29.91 6.14
C GLU A 390 -10.56 -28.91 5.13
N ILE A 391 -9.84 -28.76 4.03
CA ILE A 391 -10.21 -27.98 2.86
C ILE A 391 -10.47 -29.00 1.75
N ASN A 392 -11.64 -28.90 1.13
CA ASN A 392 -12.03 -29.74 0.00
C ASN A 392 -12.52 -28.86 -1.16
N PRO A 393 -12.40 -29.33 -2.42
CA PRO A 393 -13.00 -28.65 -3.57
C PRO A 393 -14.52 -28.59 -3.41
N PHE A 394 -15.13 -27.44 -3.72
CA PHE A 394 -16.58 -27.25 -3.70
C PHE A 394 -17.02 -26.33 -4.84
N ASN A 395 -17.52 -26.91 -5.93
CA ASN A 395 -17.78 -26.22 -7.20
C ASN A 395 -16.51 -25.52 -7.73
N ASP A 396 -16.59 -24.25 -8.12
CA ASP A 396 -15.46 -23.40 -8.54
C ASP A 396 -14.71 -22.74 -7.36
N LYS A 397 -14.95 -23.21 -6.13
CA LYS A 397 -14.41 -22.67 -4.88
C LYS A 397 -13.81 -23.77 -4.02
N SER A 398 -13.21 -23.39 -2.89
CA SER A 398 -12.79 -24.29 -1.83
C SER A 398 -13.73 -24.14 -0.63
N ARG A 399 -14.02 -25.23 0.06
CA ARG A 399 -14.75 -25.24 1.33
C ARG A 399 -13.85 -25.73 2.44
N ILE A 400 -13.76 -24.96 3.52
CA ILE A 400 -13.16 -25.42 4.77
C ILE A 400 -14.25 -26.01 5.66
N ILE A 401 -13.95 -27.14 6.28
CA ILE A 401 -14.74 -27.79 7.32
C ILE A 401 -13.85 -27.87 8.55
N VAL A 402 -14.32 -27.32 9.65
CA VAL A 402 -13.58 -27.30 10.92
C VAL A 402 -14.32 -28.14 11.94
N THR A 403 -13.62 -29.07 12.57
CA THR A 403 -14.16 -29.96 13.59
C THR A 403 -13.30 -29.91 14.85
N ASN A 404 -13.90 -29.74 16.01
CA ASN A 404 -13.19 -29.87 17.29
C ASN A 404 -13.66 -31.09 18.10
N SER A 405 -12.87 -31.47 19.10
CA SER A 405 -13.17 -32.60 20.00
C SER A 405 -14.46 -32.44 20.81
N ARG A 406 -15.10 -31.27 20.80
CA ARG A 406 -16.36 -30.99 21.50
C ARG A 406 -17.59 -31.09 20.58
N GLY A 407 -17.42 -31.57 19.34
CA GLY A 407 -18.51 -31.75 18.37
C GLY A 407 -18.96 -30.48 17.67
N PHE A 408 -18.15 -29.40 17.71
CA PHE A 408 -18.36 -28.24 16.86
C PHE A 408 -17.97 -28.59 15.43
N GLU A 409 -18.87 -28.30 14.49
CA GLU A 409 -18.62 -28.38 13.06
C GLU A 409 -19.10 -27.07 12.43
N ASP A 410 -18.21 -26.41 11.67
CA ASP A 410 -18.51 -25.18 10.95
C ASP A 410 -17.87 -25.23 9.56
N GLN A 411 -18.49 -24.56 8.59
CA GLN A 411 -18.07 -24.60 7.20
C GLN A 411 -18.07 -23.21 6.56
N PHE A 412 -17.10 -22.98 5.68
CA PHE A 412 -16.92 -21.69 5.02
C PHE A 412 -16.36 -21.86 3.59
N ASP A 413 -16.94 -21.13 2.63
CA ASP A 413 -16.56 -21.20 1.22
C ASP A 413 -15.66 -20.01 0.85
N PHE A 414 -14.58 -20.25 0.10
CA PHE A 414 -13.58 -19.25 -0.26
C PHE A 414 -12.87 -19.56 -1.59
N SER A 415 -12.05 -18.62 -2.07
CA SER A 415 -11.25 -18.79 -3.31
C SER A 415 -10.02 -19.66 -3.05
N SER A 416 -9.67 -20.58 -3.95
CA SER A 416 -8.51 -21.47 -3.79
C SER A 416 -7.15 -20.77 -3.79
N ASN A 417 -7.08 -19.51 -4.23
CA ASN A 417 -5.84 -18.73 -4.37
C ASN A 417 -5.48 -17.89 -3.14
N ILE A 418 -6.01 -18.24 -1.96
CA ILE A 418 -5.69 -17.56 -0.70
C ILE A 418 -4.60 -18.28 0.07
N LEU A 419 -3.93 -17.58 0.99
CA LEU A 419 -2.96 -18.18 1.91
C LEU A 419 -3.66 -18.89 3.07
N VAL A 420 -3.11 -20.04 3.50
CA VAL A 420 -3.64 -20.83 4.61
C VAL A 420 -2.58 -20.97 5.70
N THR A 421 -3.03 -20.92 6.95
CA THR A 421 -2.18 -21.09 8.14
C THR A 421 -1.33 -22.37 8.05
N GLU A 422 -0.05 -22.29 8.47
CA GLU A 422 0.98 -23.35 8.47
C GLU A 422 1.42 -23.88 7.09
N GLU A 423 0.57 -23.79 6.07
CA GLU A 423 0.84 -24.26 4.71
C GLU A 423 1.54 -23.22 3.83
N TRP A 424 1.19 -21.94 4.00
CA TRP A 424 1.65 -20.86 3.12
C TRP A 424 3.18 -20.79 2.93
N PRO A 425 4.05 -21.07 3.93
CA PRO A 425 5.49 -20.96 3.74
C PRO A 425 6.04 -21.96 2.72
N PHE A 426 5.33 -23.04 2.46
CA PHE A 426 5.77 -24.07 1.52
C PHE A 426 5.23 -23.80 0.11
N ARG A 427 4.00 -23.31 -0.03
CA ARG A 427 3.46 -22.96 -1.35
C ARG A 427 4.15 -21.75 -1.97
N LEU A 428 4.60 -20.80 -1.15
CA LEU A 428 5.34 -19.64 -1.64
C LEU A 428 6.76 -19.95 -2.14
N MET A 429 7.25 -21.19 -2.04
CA MET A 429 8.44 -21.60 -2.79
C MET A 429 8.27 -21.42 -4.31
N GLY A 430 7.03 -21.48 -4.80
CA GLY A 430 6.68 -21.23 -6.19
C GLY A 430 6.58 -19.74 -6.57
N LEU A 431 6.83 -18.82 -5.64
CA LEU A 431 6.84 -17.40 -5.93
C LEU A 431 8.06 -17.05 -6.80
N ALA A 432 7.86 -16.20 -7.82
CA ALA A 432 8.98 -15.59 -8.53
C ALA A 432 9.65 -14.54 -7.62
N PHE A 433 10.73 -14.94 -6.94
CA PHE A 433 11.47 -14.04 -6.06
C PHE A 433 12.25 -12.99 -6.86
N GLU A 434 11.60 -11.88 -7.16
CA GLU A 434 12.17 -10.75 -7.90
C GLU A 434 12.54 -9.56 -6.97
N THR A 435 12.60 -8.33 -7.48
CA THR A 435 12.73 -7.14 -6.64
C THR A 435 11.54 -6.99 -5.67
N GLN A 436 11.71 -6.22 -4.60
CA GLN A 436 10.70 -6.06 -3.54
C GLN A 436 9.29 -5.81 -4.09
N ASN A 437 8.38 -6.72 -3.76
CA ASN A 437 7.01 -6.73 -4.22
C ASN A 437 6.07 -6.85 -3.01
N THR A 438 4.88 -6.25 -3.14
CA THR A 438 3.82 -6.33 -2.15
C THR A 438 2.52 -6.75 -2.83
N TRP A 439 1.85 -7.76 -2.27
CA TRP A 439 0.56 -8.24 -2.75
C TRP A 439 -0.50 -8.15 -1.67
N MET A 440 -1.68 -7.65 -2.00
CA MET A 440 -2.87 -7.85 -1.17
C MET A 440 -3.41 -9.26 -1.43
N THR A 441 -3.47 -10.05 -0.36
CA THR A 441 -3.99 -11.41 -0.37
C THR A 441 -4.91 -11.65 0.82
N SER A 442 -5.61 -12.77 0.81
CA SER A 442 -6.43 -13.21 1.93
C SER A 442 -5.69 -14.31 2.67
N TYR A 443 -5.83 -14.31 4.00
CA TYR A 443 -5.23 -15.27 4.89
C TYR A 443 -6.34 -15.98 5.68
N LEU A 444 -6.41 -17.31 5.56
CA LEU A 444 -7.37 -18.14 6.26
C LEU A 444 -6.80 -18.64 7.59
N ASP A 445 -7.52 -18.31 8.66
CA ASP A 445 -7.29 -18.75 10.03
C ASP A 445 -8.43 -19.71 10.42
N PRO A 446 -8.21 -21.05 10.43
CA PRO A 446 -9.24 -22.05 10.67
C PRO A 446 -9.93 -21.93 12.03
N PHE A 447 -9.21 -21.42 13.04
CA PHE A 447 -9.70 -21.26 14.41
C PHE A 447 -9.50 -19.83 14.90
N GLY A 448 -9.74 -18.86 14.03
CA GLY A 448 -9.66 -17.44 14.37
C GLY A 448 -10.80 -17.00 15.29
N TRP A 449 -10.50 -16.07 16.20
CA TRP A 449 -11.51 -15.43 17.05
C TRP A 449 -12.46 -14.57 16.22
N ARG A 450 -13.77 -14.78 16.39
CA ARG A 450 -14.84 -14.02 15.73
C ARG A 450 -15.53 -13.09 16.71
N GLU A 451 -15.32 -11.80 16.54
CA GLU A 451 -15.86 -10.78 17.45
C GLU A 451 -17.41 -10.77 17.50
N LYS A 452 -18.09 -11.05 16.39
CA LYS A 452 -19.57 -11.01 16.35
C LYS A 452 -20.23 -12.15 17.13
N THR A 453 -19.64 -13.34 17.08
CA THR A 453 -20.17 -14.58 17.65
C THR A 453 -19.50 -14.96 18.97
N GLN A 454 -18.39 -14.28 19.31
CA GLN A 454 -17.61 -14.52 20.52
C GLN A 454 -17.14 -15.98 20.63
N ASP A 455 -16.75 -16.56 19.50
CA ASP A 455 -16.27 -17.94 19.39
C ASP A 455 -15.05 -18.04 18.45
N ASN A 456 -14.48 -19.25 18.36
CA ASN A 456 -13.41 -19.55 17.41
C ASN A 456 -13.96 -20.35 16.23
N GLY A 457 -13.56 -19.98 15.02
CA GLY A 457 -13.82 -20.78 13.83
C GLY A 457 -13.17 -20.15 12.59
N PRO A 458 -13.55 -20.58 11.37
CA PRO A 458 -12.94 -20.05 10.16
C PRO A 458 -13.08 -18.54 10.05
N VAL A 459 -11.95 -17.85 9.87
CA VAL A 459 -11.92 -16.41 9.58
C VAL A 459 -11.00 -16.14 8.40
N LEU A 460 -11.55 -15.48 7.38
CA LEU A 460 -10.78 -14.93 6.28
C LEU A 460 -10.40 -13.48 6.61
N LYS A 461 -9.11 -13.18 6.64
CA LYS A 461 -8.58 -11.84 6.92
C LYS A 461 -7.85 -11.33 5.68
N SER A 462 -8.08 -10.07 5.31
CA SER A 462 -7.21 -9.41 4.33
C SER A 462 -5.83 -9.21 4.95
N ASN A 463 -4.79 -9.49 4.16
CA ASN A 463 -3.41 -9.41 4.59
C ASN A 463 -2.55 -8.88 3.44
N PHE A 464 -1.37 -8.36 3.75
CA PHE A 464 -0.38 -8.01 2.75
C PHE A 464 0.80 -8.96 2.88
N LEU A 465 1.21 -9.50 1.73
CA LEU A 465 2.42 -10.28 1.57
C LEU A 465 3.52 -9.34 1.07
N ILE A 466 4.57 -9.16 1.84
CA ILE A 466 5.68 -8.26 1.53
C ILE A 466 6.92 -9.11 1.30
N GLN A 467 7.46 -9.09 0.08
CA GLN A 467 8.77 -9.64 -0.22
C GLN A 467 9.83 -8.56 -0.01
N SER A 468 10.70 -8.77 0.97
CA SER A 468 11.79 -7.86 1.33
C SER A 468 13.05 -8.12 0.51
N SER A 469 14.06 -7.27 0.70
CA SER A 469 15.38 -7.46 0.07
C SER A 469 16.07 -8.70 0.62
N LYS A 470 17.09 -9.17 -0.10
CA LYS A 470 17.92 -10.28 0.34
C LYS A 470 18.60 -9.96 1.67
N GLU A 471 18.67 -10.96 2.55
CA GLU A 471 19.44 -10.92 3.78
C GLU A 471 20.08 -12.28 4.07
N THR A 472 21.18 -12.25 4.81
CA THR A 472 21.89 -13.46 5.21
C THR A 472 21.42 -13.89 6.58
N ILE A 473 20.97 -15.14 6.69
CA ILE A 473 20.55 -15.71 7.97
C ILE A 473 21.35 -16.98 8.29
N LYS A 474 21.48 -17.25 9.59
CA LYS A 474 22.12 -18.46 10.11
C LYS A 474 21.10 -19.34 10.79
N VAL A 475 21.04 -20.60 10.38
CA VAL A 475 20.19 -21.66 10.94
C VAL A 475 21.07 -22.88 11.26
N PRO A 476 20.58 -23.91 11.97
CA PRO A 476 21.36 -25.10 12.29
C PRO A 476 21.94 -25.81 11.05
N ALA A 477 21.20 -25.85 9.94
CA ALA A 477 21.66 -26.43 8.67
C ALA A 477 22.80 -25.64 7.99
N GLY A 478 23.06 -24.39 8.38
CA GLY A 478 24.10 -23.55 7.79
C GLY A 478 23.74 -22.07 7.68
N GLU A 479 24.55 -21.35 6.92
CA GLU A 479 24.35 -19.93 6.59
C GLU A 479 23.84 -19.80 5.16
N PHE A 480 22.76 -19.04 4.97
CA PHE A 480 22.08 -18.91 3.69
C PHE A 480 21.86 -17.44 3.34
N GLU A 481 22.10 -17.10 2.07
CA GLU A 481 21.53 -15.87 1.48
C GLU A 481 20.06 -16.15 1.15
N THR A 482 19.17 -15.30 1.65
CA THR A 482 17.73 -15.57 1.62
C THR A 482 16.90 -14.38 1.19
N TRP A 483 15.74 -14.68 0.60
CA TRP A 483 14.63 -13.75 0.48
C TRP A 483 13.73 -13.86 1.70
N LYS A 484 13.36 -12.74 2.29
CA LYS A 484 12.35 -12.70 3.35
C LYS A 484 10.98 -12.36 2.78
N VAL A 485 9.99 -13.16 3.11
CA VAL A 485 8.58 -12.87 2.86
C VAL A 485 7.87 -12.73 4.19
N GLN A 486 7.11 -11.65 4.34
CA GLN A 486 6.44 -11.34 5.59
C GLN A 486 4.96 -11.02 5.37
N LEU A 487 4.14 -11.48 6.30
CA LEU A 487 2.73 -11.14 6.41
C LEU A 487 2.52 -10.04 7.45
N MET A 488 1.53 -9.16 7.24
CA MET A 488 1.16 -8.13 8.22
C MET A 488 0.45 -8.68 9.47
N ASN A 489 0.35 -10.01 9.62
CA ASN A 489 -0.07 -10.65 10.87
C ASN A 489 1.12 -11.02 11.79
N GLY A 490 2.35 -10.67 11.40
CA GLY A 490 3.56 -10.90 12.18
C GLY A 490 4.34 -12.16 11.79
N GLN A 491 3.80 -13.00 10.90
CA GLN A 491 4.52 -14.19 10.41
C GLN A 491 5.49 -13.84 9.29
N ALA A 492 6.58 -14.59 9.19
CA ALA A 492 7.56 -14.44 8.12
C ALA A 492 8.20 -15.77 7.75
N ALA A 493 8.75 -15.86 6.54
CA ALA A 493 9.50 -17.01 6.08
C ALA A 493 10.69 -16.54 5.24
N TRP A 494 11.80 -17.28 5.34
CA TRP A 494 13.04 -17.00 4.64
C TRP A 494 13.34 -18.13 3.67
N TYR A 495 13.56 -17.78 2.41
CA TYR A 495 13.73 -18.71 1.31
C TYR A 495 15.13 -18.60 0.73
N THR A 496 15.77 -19.72 0.39
CA THR A 496 17.08 -19.69 -0.28
C THR A 496 17.00 -18.90 -1.59
N VAL A 497 18.04 -18.11 -1.89
CA VAL A 497 18.13 -17.40 -3.17
C VAL A 497 18.33 -18.37 -4.34
N ALA A 498 19.06 -19.47 -4.12
CA ALA A 498 19.19 -20.53 -5.12
C ALA A 498 17.87 -21.31 -5.26
N SER A 499 17.53 -21.67 -6.49
CA SER A 499 16.41 -22.57 -6.79
C SER A 499 16.81 -24.03 -6.50
N PRO A 500 15.93 -24.85 -5.88
CA PRO A 500 14.59 -24.50 -5.41
C PRO A 500 14.64 -23.55 -4.21
N HIS A 501 13.70 -22.62 -4.12
CA HIS A 501 13.64 -21.60 -3.06
C HIS A 501 13.13 -22.20 -1.75
N LEU A 502 13.99 -22.85 -0.99
CA LEU A 502 13.59 -23.63 0.19
C LEU A 502 13.40 -22.74 1.43
N PRO A 503 12.32 -22.94 2.21
CA PRO A 503 12.11 -22.23 3.45
C PRO A 503 13.12 -22.72 4.50
N VAL A 504 14.09 -21.88 4.86
CA VAL A 504 15.14 -22.20 5.83
C VAL A 504 14.81 -21.75 7.26
N LYS A 505 13.95 -20.73 7.37
CA LYS A 505 13.41 -20.23 8.64
C LYS A 505 11.94 -19.86 8.43
N ILE A 506 11.08 -20.19 9.39
CA ILE A 506 9.67 -19.78 9.40
C ILE A 506 9.37 -19.21 10.79
N GLU A 507 8.96 -17.95 10.86
CA GLU A 507 8.45 -17.31 12.06
C GLU A 507 6.93 -17.48 12.13
N GLY A 508 6.47 -18.33 13.04
CA GLY A 508 5.06 -18.57 13.30
C GLY A 508 4.51 -17.62 14.37
N ASN A 509 3.21 -17.73 14.66
CA ASN A 509 2.57 -16.93 15.70
C ASN A 509 3.05 -17.33 17.12
N VAL A 510 3.29 -18.62 17.35
CA VAL A 510 3.52 -19.19 18.70
C VAL A 510 4.98 -19.63 18.89
N PHE A 511 5.58 -20.22 17.86
CA PHE A 511 6.96 -20.70 17.82
C PHE A 511 7.49 -20.61 16.39
N ASP A 512 8.80 -20.80 16.24
CA ASP A 512 9.55 -20.63 15.01
C ASP A 512 10.17 -21.97 14.57
N TYR A 513 10.36 -22.12 13.27
CA TYR A 513 10.98 -23.28 12.64
C TYR A 513 12.35 -22.88 12.09
N TYR A 514 13.37 -23.67 12.41
CA TYR A 514 14.73 -23.49 11.90
C TYR A 514 15.17 -24.77 11.19
N LEU A 515 15.61 -24.65 9.94
CA LEU A 515 16.03 -25.80 9.15
C LEU A 515 17.24 -26.49 9.81
N LEU A 516 17.08 -27.78 10.07
CA LEU A 516 18.08 -28.66 10.66
C LEU A 516 18.82 -29.45 9.58
N GLU A 517 18.08 -30.06 8.65
CA GLU A 517 18.62 -30.82 7.53
C GLU A 517 17.65 -30.83 6.35
N GLN A 518 18.20 -31.02 5.14
CA GLN A 518 17.46 -31.18 3.88
C GLN A 518 18.03 -32.40 3.14
N ASN A 519 17.14 -33.28 2.66
CA ASN A 519 17.50 -34.51 1.95
C ASN A 519 16.65 -34.73 0.70
#